data_AF-A0AAV4QIQ1-F1
#
_entry.id   AF-A0AAV4QIQ1-F1
#
_cell.length_a   1.000
_cell.length_b   1.000
_cell.length_c   1.000
_cell.angle_alpha   90.00
_cell.angle_beta   90.00
_cell.angle_gamma   90.00
#
_symmetry.space_group_name_H-M   'P 1'
#
loop_
_entity.id
_entity.type
_entity.pdbx_description
1 polymer ?
#
loop_
_entity_poly.entity_id
_entity_poly.type
_entity_poly.pdbx_seq_one_letter_code
_entity_poly.pdbx_strand_id
1 'polypeptide(L)'
;MLHLVFHCILVVYLACLCNSILIGRLRQKEEPDSNILRTSRFLFPKSDEQPSCKTDHGHLGQCVDVRMCYAARRAVIAGNQPVRCGWINNFIPRVCCHPDQVATKDDLPEPEQGHRRTDYF
;
A
#
# COMPACT_ATOMS: atom_id res chain seq x y z
N MET A 1 37.28 42.60 41.07
CA MET A 1 36.03 41.97 41.55
C MET A 1 35.07 41.63 40.40
N LEU A 2 34.76 42.57 39.50
CA LEU A 2 33.83 42.35 38.37
C LEU A 2 34.23 41.18 37.43
N HIS A 3 35.51 41.05 37.08
CA HIS A 3 36.00 39.94 36.24
C HIS A 3 35.81 38.57 36.89
N LEU A 4 35.96 38.48 38.21
CA LEU A 4 35.84 37.22 38.95
C LEU A 4 34.39 36.75 38.98
N VAL A 5 33.45 37.69 39.11
CA VAL A 5 32.00 37.43 39.01
C VAL A 5 31.63 36.96 37.60
N PHE A 6 32.20 37.58 36.56
CA PHE A 6 31.92 37.20 35.17
C PHE A 6 32.38 35.77 34.86
N HIS A 7 33.57 35.38 35.35
CA HIS A 7 34.06 34.01 35.20
C HIS A 7 33.20 32.99 35.96
N CYS A 8 32.72 33.32 37.17
CA CYS A 8 31.82 32.44 37.91
C CYS A 8 30.49 32.22 37.17
N ILE A 9 29.90 33.28 36.61
CA ILE A 9 28.64 33.19 35.84
C ILE A 9 28.83 32.33 34.59
N LEU A 10 29.94 32.53 33.85
CA LEU A 10 30.24 31.76 32.64
C LEU A 10 30.39 30.26 32.93
N VAL A 11 31.06 29.90 34.04
CA VAL A 11 31.26 28.50 34.45
C VAL A 11 29.94 27.84 34.82
N VAL A 12 29.08 28.53 35.59
CA VAL A 12 27.74 28.01 35.95
C VAL A 12 26.87 27.83 34.71
N TYR A 13 26.92 28.77 33.76
CA TYR A 13 26.15 28.70 32.53
C TYR A 13 26.59 27.51 31.65
N LEU A 14 27.90 27.30 31.49
CA LEU A 14 28.44 26.16 30.74
C LEU A 14 28.11 24.82 31.41
N ALA A 15 28.17 24.73 32.74
CA ALA A 15 27.77 23.54 33.48
C ALA A 15 26.28 23.20 33.29
N CYS A 16 25.40 24.21 33.33
CA CYS A 16 23.97 24.04 33.04
C CYS A 16 23.68 23.53 31.63
N LEU A 17 24.40 24.05 30.62
CA LEU A 17 24.24 23.59 29.24
C LEU A 17 24.70 22.14 29.07
N CYS A 18 25.83 21.75 29.67
CA CYS A 18 26.32 20.37 29.63
C CYS A 18 25.32 19.38 30.28
N ASN A 19 24.74 19.74 31.43
CA ASN A 19 23.75 18.90 32.12
C ASN A 19 22.46 18.74 31.31
N SER A 20 21.99 19.81 30.65
CA SER A 20 20.77 19.78 29.83
C SER A 20 20.94 18.89 28.58
N ILE A 21 22.11 18.93 27.96
CA ILE A 21 22.43 18.07 26.79
C ILE A 21 22.53 16.59 27.20
N LEU A 22 23.10 16.29 28.38
CA LEU A 22 23.16 14.92 28.89
C LEU A 22 21.77 14.36 29.21
N ILE A 23 20.89 15.17 29.83
CA ILE A 23 19.50 14.78 30.11
C ILE A 23 18.71 14.55 28.81
N GLY A 24 18.92 15.39 27.79
CA GLY A 24 18.30 15.21 26.47
C GLY A 24 18.70 13.92 25.75
N ARG A 25 19.94 13.45 25.95
CA ARG A 25 20.46 12.20 25.35
C ARG A 25 19.99 10.94 26.05
N LEU A 26 19.69 10.99 27.35
CA LEU A 26 19.14 9.84 28.10
C LEU A 26 17.65 9.63 27.86
N ARG A 27 16.90 10.69 27.53
CA ARG A 27 15.44 10.61 27.31
C ARG A 27 15.03 10.06 25.94
N GLN A 28 15.99 9.75 25.05
CA GLN A 28 15.73 9.17 23.72
C GLN A 28 15.80 7.64 23.68
N LYS A 29 15.99 6.98 24.83
CA LYS A 29 16.05 5.50 24.94
C LYS A 29 14.93 4.91 25.80
N GLU A 30 13.78 5.56 25.82
CA GLU A 30 12.50 4.94 26.18
C GLU A 30 11.63 5.01 24.92
N GLU A 31 11.71 3.97 24.08
CA GLU A 31 10.54 3.62 23.27
C GLU A 31 9.45 3.23 24.27
N PRO A 32 8.33 3.96 24.36
CA PRO A 32 7.16 3.37 24.95
C PRO A 32 6.78 2.21 24.02
N ASP A 33 6.85 0.97 24.54
CA ASP A 33 6.14 -0.18 24.00
C ASP A 33 4.66 0.15 24.01
N SER A 34 4.27 0.92 23.00
CA SER A 34 2.89 1.24 22.72
C SER A 34 2.29 -0.06 22.24
N ASN A 35 1.57 -0.73 23.13
CA ASN A 35 0.60 -1.77 22.82
C ASN A 35 -0.56 -1.16 22.01
N ILE A 36 -0.24 -0.41 20.96
CA ILE A 36 -1.18 -0.07 19.90
C ILE A 36 -1.37 -1.38 19.15
N LEU A 37 -2.38 -2.11 19.62
CA LEU A 37 -3.09 -3.13 18.87
C LEU A 37 -3.25 -2.63 17.43
N ARG A 38 -2.47 -3.23 16.53
CA ARG A 38 -2.34 -2.88 15.12
C ARG A 38 -3.61 -3.30 14.37
N THR A 39 -4.77 -2.79 14.77
CA THR A 39 -6.09 -3.12 14.21
C THR A 39 -6.30 -2.55 12.81
N SER A 40 -5.36 -1.75 12.30
CA SER A 40 -5.43 -1.17 10.96
C SER A 40 -4.95 -2.09 9.82
N ARG A 41 -4.38 -3.26 10.10
CA ARG A 41 -3.97 -4.22 9.04
C ARG A 41 -5.17 -4.77 8.24
N PHE A 42 -6.39 -4.62 8.77
CA PHE A 42 -7.63 -5.01 8.09
C PHE A 42 -8.20 -3.94 7.14
N LEU A 43 -7.85 -2.66 7.31
CA LEU A 43 -8.52 -1.58 6.57
C LEU A 43 -7.83 -1.23 5.26
N PHE A 44 -6.55 -1.56 5.09
CA PHE A 44 -5.82 -1.34 3.85
C PHE A 44 -4.76 -2.44 3.66
N PRO A 45 -5.03 -3.52 2.90
CA PRO A 45 -3.96 -4.40 2.47
C PRO A 45 -2.96 -3.58 1.66
N LYS A 46 -1.69 -3.63 2.07
CA LYS A 46 -0.55 -3.04 1.36
C LYS A 46 -0.62 -3.49 -0.10
N SER A 47 -0.66 -2.56 -1.04
CA SER A 47 -0.75 -2.83 -2.48
C SER A 47 0.36 -3.74 -3.02
N ASP A 48 1.47 -3.86 -2.28
CA ASP A 48 2.65 -4.64 -2.68
C ASP A 48 2.65 -6.09 -2.16
N GLU A 49 1.65 -6.49 -1.37
CA GLU A 49 1.45 -7.87 -0.92
C GLU A 49 0.21 -8.48 -1.59
N GLN A 50 0.13 -8.40 -2.92
CA GLN A 50 -0.91 -9.11 -3.65
C GLN A 50 -0.66 -10.62 -3.46
N PRO A 51 -1.55 -11.37 -2.79
CA PRO A 51 -1.27 -12.75 -2.43
C PRO A 51 -1.05 -13.56 -3.71
N SER A 52 0.12 -14.19 -3.82
CA SER A 52 0.39 -15.15 -4.88
C SER A 52 -0.61 -16.29 -4.74
N CYS A 53 -1.33 -16.56 -5.82
CA CYS A 53 -2.34 -17.61 -5.89
C CYS A 53 -1.87 -18.68 -6.87
N LYS A 54 -2.52 -19.85 -6.85
CA LYS A 54 -2.29 -20.91 -7.84
C LYS A 54 -3.49 -21.04 -8.76
N THR A 55 -3.23 -21.13 -10.06
CA THR A 55 -4.27 -21.44 -11.07
C THR A 55 -4.76 -22.88 -10.91
N ASP A 56 -5.82 -23.24 -11.63
CA ASP A 56 -6.33 -24.62 -11.75
C ASP A 56 -5.27 -25.60 -12.28
N HIS A 57 -4.36 -25.11 -13.12
CA HIS A 57 -3.21 -25.86 -13.62
C HIS A 57 -2.00 -25.89 -12.65
N GLY A 58 -2.12 -25.30 -11.47
CA GLY A 58 -1.06 -25.27 -10.45
C GLY A 58 0.04 -24.24 -10.67
N HIS A 59 -0.09 -23.37 -11.69
CA HIS A 59 0.87 -22.30 -11.96
C HIS A 59 0.68 -21.14 -10.99
N LEU A 60 1.78 -20.44 -10.68
CA LEU A 60 1.73 -19.23 -9.87
C LEU A 60 1.06 -18.10 -10.65
N GLY A 61 0.19 -17.37 -9.97
CA GLY A 61 -0.57 -16.28 -10.53
C GLY A 61 -0.81 -15.16 -9.54
N GLN A 62 -1.51 -14.13 -10.02
CA GLN A 62 -1.92 -12.96 -9.27
C GLN A 62 -3.44 -12.90 -9.14
N CYS A 63 -3.90 -12.46 -7.97
CA CYS A 63 -5.33 -12.29 -7.70
C CYS A 63 -5.82 -10.96 -8.29
N VAL A 64 -6.57 -10.99 -9.39
CA VAL A 64 -7.02 -9.80 -10.14
C VAL A 64 -8.54 -9.77 -10.29
N ASP A 65 -9.10 -8.64 -10.71
CA ASP A 65 -10.51 -8.53 -11.11
C ASP A 65 -10.81 -9.51 -12.25
N VAL A 66 -11.93 -10.24 -12.18
CA VAL A 66 -12.38 -11.19 -13.22
C VAL A 66 -12.35 -10.59 -14.63
N ARG A 67 -12.63 -9.30 -14.77
CA ARG A 67 -12.67 -8.59 -16.04
C ARG A 67 -11.28 -8.40 -16.65
N MET A 68 -10.24 -8.36 -15.82
CA MET A 68 -8.86 -8.15 -16.24
C MET A 68 -8.17 -9.44 -16.70
N CYS A 69 -8.74 -10.61 -16.43
CA CYS A 69 -8.12 -11.89 -16.80
C CYS A 69 -8.76 -12.49 -18.07
N TYR A 70 -8.01 -12.60 -19.17
CA TYR A 70 -8.50 -13.16 -20.44
C TYR A 70 -8.96 -14.62 -20.29
N ALA A 71 -8.19 -15.43 -19.57
CA ALA A 71 -8.54 -16.83 -19.31
C ALA A 71 -9.85 -16.94 -18.52
N ALA A 72 -10.03 -16.11 -17.48
CA ALA A 72 -11.25 -16.11 -16.69
C ALA A 72 -12.47 -15.64 -17.49
N ARG A 73 -12.31 -14.62 -18.34
CA ARG A 73 -13.39 -14.16 -19.23
C ARG A 73 -13.85 -15.27 -20.17
N ARG A 74 -12.91 -15.98 -20.80
CA ARG A 74 -13.22 -17.14 -21.66
C ARG A 74 -13.90 -18.26 -20.89
N ALA A 75 -13.42 -18.57 -19.68
CA ALA A 75 -14.03 -19.58 -18.82
C ALA A 75 -15.50 -19.23 -18.51
N VAL A 76 -15.78 -17.99 -18.10
CA VAL A 76 -17.14 -17.55 -17.80
C VAL A 76 -18.06 -17.62 -19.02
N ILE A 77 -17.59 -17.19 -20.20
CA ILE A 77 -18.36 -17.29 -21.46
C ILE A 77 -18.67 -18.75 -21.80
N ALA A 78 -17.73 -19.66 -21.54
CA ALA A 78 -17.91 -21.10 -21.74
C ALA A 78 -18.77 -21.78 -20.66
N GLY A 79 -19.26 -21.04 -19.65
CA GLY A 79 -20.00 -21.61 -18.52
C GLY A 79 -19.14 -22.28 -17.44
N ASN A 80 -17.81 -22.13 -17.52
CA ASN A 80 -16.86 -22.63 -16.53
C ASN A 80 -16.63 -21.60 -15.40
N GLN A 81 -16.21 -22.07 -14.23
CA GLN A 81 -15.89 -21.21 -13.08
C GLN A 81 -14.38 -21.07 -12.88
N PRO A 82 -13.81 -19.85 -13.01
CA PRO A 82 -12.40 -19.62 -12.72
C PRO A 82 -12.10 -19.73 -11.22
N VAL A 83 -10.84 -20.01 -10.88
CA VAL A 83 -10.37 -20.08 -9.49
C VAL A 83 -10.52 -18.72 -8.82
N ARG A 84 -11.45 -18.62 -7.85
CA ARG A 84 -11.75 -17.38 -7.13
C ARG A 84 -10.76 -17.20 -5.97
N CYS A 85 -10.17 -16.02 -5.86
CA CYS A 85 -9.20 -15.67 -4.80
C CYS A 85 -9.70 -14.57 -3.86
N GLY A 86 -10.88 -13.99 -4.13
CA GLY A 86 -11.49 -12.99 -3.25
C GLY A 86 -12.57 -12.17 -3.93
N TRP A 87 -12.83 -10.99 -3.38
CA TRP A 87 -13.82 -10.03 -3.87
C TRP A 87 -13.29 -8.59 -3.74
N ILE A 88 -13.70 -7.70 -4.64
CA ILE A 88 -13.55 -6.26 -4.54
C ILE A 88 -14.88 -5.69 -4.08
N ASN A 89 -14.88 -5.00 -2.93
CA ASN A 89 -16.07 -4.40 -2.32
C ASN A 89 -17.26 -5.36 -2.14
N ASN A 90 -17.04 -6.67 -2.06
CA ASN A 90 -18.09 -7.72 -2.02
C ASN A 90 -18.99 -7.84 -3.27
N PHE A 91 -18.72 -7.10 -4.35
CA PHE A 91 -19.55 -7.12 -5.56
C PHE A 91 -18.82 -7.75 -6.76
N ILE A 92 -17.53 -7.49 -6.90
CA ILE A 92 -16.77 -7.90 -8.08
C ILE A 92 -15.86 -9.06 -7.70
N PRO A 93 -16.01 -10.26 -8.29
CA PRO A 93 -15.17 -11.40 -7.94
C PRO A 93 -13.73 -11.18 -8.43
N ARG A 94 -12.78 -11.55 -7.58
CA ARG A 94 -11.37 -11.66 -7.94
C ARG A 94 -11.02 -13.10 -8.26
N VAL A 95 -10.20 -13.29 -9.29
CA VAL A 95 -9.78 -14.59 -9.81
C VAL A 95 -8.26 -14.71 -9.83
N CYS A 96 -7.76 -15.91 -9.65
CA CYS A 96 -6.35 -16.20 -9.82
C CYS A 96 -6.04 -16.25 -11.32
N CYS A 97 -5.15 -15.36 -11.78
CA CYS A 97 -4.79 -15.26 -13.19
C CYS A 97 -3.27 -15.38 -13.38
N HIS A 98 -2.87 -16.10 -14.42
CA HIS A 98 -1.48 -16.09 -14.86
C HIS A 98 -1.09 -14.66 -15.31
N PRO A 99 0.10 -14.13 -14.97
CA PRO A 99 0.49 -12.76 -15.32
C PRO A 99 0.32 -12.43 -16.80
N ASP A 100 0.71 -13.35 -17.69
CA ASP A 100 0.60 -13.21 -19.16
C ASP A 100 -0.84 -13.18 -19.70
N GLN A 101 -1.83 -13.40 -18.85
CA GLN A 101 -3.26 -13.38 -19.21
C GLN A 101 -3.99 -12.20 -18.58
N VAL A 102 -3.26 -11.30 -17.89
CA VAL A 102 -3.82 -10.08 -17.34
C VAL A 102 -3.75 -8.97 -18.37
N ALA A 103 -4.91 -8.40 -18.70
CA ALA A 103 -5.01 -7.25 -19.59
C ALA A 103 -4.20 -6.08 -19.02
N THR A 104 -3.34 -5.54 -19.86
CA THR A 104 -2.60 -4.31 -19.57
C THR A 104 -3.44 -3.11 -20.01
N LYS A 105 -3.12 -1.92 -19.49
CA LYS A 105 -3.85 -0.70 -19.89
C LYS A 105 -3.71 -0.40 -21.38
N ASP A 106 -2.65 -0.89 -22.01
CA ASP A 106 -2.35 -0.71 -23.43
C ASP A 106 -3.21 -1.61 -24.33
N ASP A 107 -3.90 -2.62 -23.76
CA ASP A 107 -4.76 -3.54 -24.49
C ASP A 107 -6.22 -3.06 -24.60
N LEU A 108 -6.60 -1.97 -23.92
CA LEU A 108 -7.95 -1.43 -24.07
C LEU A 108 -8.03 -0.69 -25.41
N PRO A 109 -8.98 -1.04 -26.30
CA PRO A 109 -9.24 -0.22 -27.47
C PRO A 109 -9.53 1.19 -26.99
N GLU A 110 -8.81 2.16 -27.54
CA GLU A 110 -8.96 3.57 -27.24
C GLU A 110 -10.46 3.90 -27.28
N PRO A 111 -11.03 4.57 -26.27
CA PRO A 111 -12.45 4.87 -26.28
C PRO A 111 -12.73 5.65 -27.56
N GLU A 112 -13.50 5.05 -28.48
CA GLU A 112 -13.91 5.73 -29.71
C GLU A 112 -14.59 7.04 -29.29
N GLN A 113 -13.84 8.12 -29.50
CA GLN A 113 -14.25 9.47 -29.13
C GLN A 113 -15.48 9.76 -29.96
N GLY A 114 -16.63 9.78 -29.29
CA GLY A 114 -17.95 9.63 -29.90
C GLY A 114 -18.09 10.36 -31.23
N HIS A 115 -18.34 9.61 -32.30
CA HIS A 115 -18.92 10.16 -33.50
C HIS A 115 -20.32 10.66 -33.12
N ARG A 116 -20.38 11.94 -32.77
CA ARG A 116 -21.60 12.67 -32.44
C ARG A 116 -22.49 12.63 -33.67
N ARG A 117 -23.41 11.66 -33.70
CA ARG A 117 -24.43 11.52 -34.74
C ARG A 117 -25.35 12.74 -34.67
N THR A 118 -25.01 13.80 -35.40
CA THR A 118 -25.92 14.93 -35.67
C THR A 118 -26.52 14.74 -37.04
N ASP A 119 -27.44 13.77 -37.15
CA ASP A 119 -28.33 13.65 -38.30
C ASP A 119 -29.77 13.74 -37.79
N TYR A 120 -30.18 14.97 -37.48
CA TYR A 120 -31.56 15.39 -37.61
C TYR A 120 -31.54 16.61 -38.54
N PHE A 121 -31.79 16.40 -39.83
CA PHE A 121 -32.46 17.33 -40.74
C PHE A 121 -32.84 16.59 -42.02
#